data_AF-A0A431K4Q9-F1
#
_entry.id   AF-A0A431K4Q9-F1
#
_cell.length_a   1.000
_cell.length_b   1.000
_cell.length_c   1.000
_cell.angle_alpha   90.00
_cell.angle_beta   90.00
_cell.angle_gamma   90.00
#
_symmetry.space_group_name_H-M   'P 1'
#
loop_
_entity.id
_entity.type
_entity.pdbx_description
1 polymer ?
#
loop_
_entity_poly.entity_id
_entity_poly.type
_entity_poly.pdbx_seq_one_letter_code
_entity_poly.pdbx_strand_id
1 'polypeptide(L)'
;MKRDKGQLRMKHWLCYIALLCLSQSGFACKFLDLGLEESLKRAQVAFIAISESPSNGMSGKGPAIPAMMRPVQVIKGTVTVGALVPVFTANSSCGLGIQKGQQWLILASGQPLTSDQPSGSLLLQDQSTRSVVSGRLGLKLD
;
A
#
# COMPACT_ATOMS: atom_id res chain seq x y z
N MET A 1 63.00 -7.12 24.53
CA MET A 1 62.30 -5.92 24.03
C MET A 1 61.04 -6.33 23.26
N LYS A 2 60.07 -5.41 23.23
CA LYS A 2 58.60 -5.60 23.14
C LYS A 2 58.10 -6.32 21.88
N ARG A 3 57.16 -7.26 22.06
CA ARG A 3 56.27 -7.75 21.00
C ARG A 3 55.11 -6.77 20.85
N ASP A 4 55.06 -6.10 19.70
CA ASP A 4 53.97 -5.22 19.30
C ASP A 4 52.70 -6.04 19.01
N LYS A 5 51.77 -6.05 19.97
CA LYS A 5 50.43 -6.66 19.86
C LYS A 5 49.34 -5.59 19.79
N GLY A 6 49.62 -4.45 19.14
CA GLY A 6 48.74 -3.27 19.16
C GLY A 6 47.90 -3.02 17.92
N GLN A 7 48.12 -3.72 16.80
CA GLN A 7 47.73 -3.16 15.49
C GLN A 7 46.93 -4.07 14.55
N LEU A 8 46.40 -5.20 15.03
CA LEU A 8 45.60 -6.12 14.20
C LEU A 8 44.14 -6.30 14.64
N ARG A 9 43.69 -5.59 15.69
CA ARG A 9 42.30 -5.67 16.18
C ARG A 9 41.41 -4.49 15.82
N MET A 10 41.98 -3.40 15.29
CA MET A 10 41.23 -2.15 15.11
C MET A 10 40.60 -2.00 13.71
N LYS A 11 41.09 -2.72 12.69
CA LYS A 11 40.55 -2.66 11.32
C LYS A 11 39.22 -3.40 11.14
N HIS A 12 39.00 -4.49 11.87
CA HIS A 12 37.77 -5.29 11.76
C HIS A 12 36.55 -4.60 12.38
N TRP A 13 36.76 -3.63 13.28
CA TRP A 13 35.67 -2.92 13.95
C TRP A 13 35.10 -1.77 13.09
N LEU A 14 35.93 -1.16 12.24
CA LEU A 14 35.51 -0.10 11.31
C LEU A 14 34.66 -0.64 10.15
N CYS A 15 34.90 -1.87 9.67
CA CYS A 15 34.07 -2.48 8.63
C CYS A 15 32.67 -2.88 9.12
N TYR A 16 32.51 -3.22 10.40
CA TYR A 16 31.19 -3.56 10.96
C TYR A 16 30.28 -2.34 11.12
N ILE A 17 30.84 -1.17 11.44
CA ILE A 17 30.08 0.08 11.56
C ILE A 17 29.71 0.62 10.16
N ALA A 18 30.58 0.44 9.16
CA ALA A 18 30.25 0.79 7.78
C ALA A 18 29.15 -0.10 7.17
N LEU A 19 29.03 -1.38 7.58
CA LEU A 19 27.92 -2.25 7.18
C LEU A 19 26.58 -1.88 7.84
N LEU A 20 26.61 -1.30 9.05
CA LEU A 20 25.41 -0.82 9.74
C LEU A 20 24.86 0.50 9.17
N CYS A 21 25.65 1.24 8.39
CA CYS A 21 25.17 2.44 7.67
C CYS A 21 24.55 2.14 6.29
N LEU A 22 24.71 0.92 5.76
CA LEU A 22 24.08 0.51 4.49
C LEU A 22 22.64 -0.02 4.65
N SER A 23 22.17 -0.22 5.88
CA SER A 23 20.80 -0.69 6.16
C SER A 23 19.79 0.44 6.40
N GLN A 24 20.17 1.71 6.25
CA GLN A 24 19.21 2.83 6.20
C GLN A 24 18.63 3.06 4.80
N SER A 25 18.41 2.00 4.03
CA SER A 25 17.43 2.02 2.95
C SER A 25 16.03 1.92 3.56
N GLY A 26 15.61 3.00 4.21
CA GLY A 26 14.26 3.18 4.75
C GLY A 26 13.22 3.36 3.63
N PHE A 27 13.12 2.40 2.70
CA PHE A 27 11.99 2.20 1.79
C PHE A 27 11.01 1.15 2.34
N ALA A 28 11.09 0.87 3.64
CA ALA A 28 10.01 0.16 4.32
C ALA A 28 8.87 1.16 4.47
N CYS A 29 7.75 0.90 3.77
CA CYS A 29 6.50 1.58 4.06
C CYS A 29 6.30 1.59 5.57
N LYS A 30 6.27 2.77 6.19
CA LYS A 30 5.89 2.88 7.60
C LYS A 30 4.41 2.57 7.66
N PHE A 31 4.09 1.30 7.83
CA PHE A 31 2.79 0.83 8.26
C PHE A 31 2.56 1.41 9.64
N LEU A 32 1.93 2.58 9.69
CA LEU A 32 1.22 2.97 10.89
C LEU A 32 0.02 2.03 10.94
N ASP A 33 -0.11 1.26 12.02
CA ASP A 33 -1.28 0.44 12.30
C ASP A 33 -2.46 1.40 12.61
N LEU A 34 -2.98 2.01 11.54
CA LEU A 34 -4.13 2.87 11.57
C LEU A 34 -5.33 1.98 11.27
N GLY A 35 -6.23 1.87 12.24
CA GLY A 35 -7.49 1.14 12.05
C GLY A 35 -8.27 1.68 10.84
N LEU A 36 -9.11 0.82 10.26
CA LEU A 36 -9.89 1.11 9.05
C LEU A 36 -10.63 2.46 9.09
N GLU A 37 -11.22 2.81 10.25
CA GLU A 37 -11.96 4.06 10.44
C GLU A 37 -11.07 5.31 10.32
N GLU A 38 -9.84 5.24 10.82
CA GLU A 38 -8.88 6.34 10.75
C GLU A 38 -8.33 6.50 9.32
N SER A 39 -8.08 5.37 8.64
CA SER A 39 -7.71 5.35 7.22
C SER A 39 -8.84 5.94 6.34
N LEU A 40 -10.10 5.62 6.65
CA LEU A 40 -11.28 6.17 5.97
C LEU A 40 -11.43 7.69 6.20
N LYS A 41 -11.11 8.19 7.40
CA LYS A 41 -11.11 9.64 7.68
C LYS A 41 -10.07 10.37 6.83
N ARG A 42 -8.89 9.79 6.65
CA ARG A 42 -7.79 10.37 5.87
C ARG A 42 -7.98 10.28 4.36
N ALA A 43 -8.66 9.25 3.88
CA ALA A 43 -8.99 9.11 2.46
C ALA A 43 -9.91 10.25 2.01
N GLN A 44 -9.64 10.88 0.86
CA GLN A 44 -10.58 11.85 0.28
C GLN A 44 -11.80 11.14 -0.32
N VAL A 45 -11.56 9.96 -0.88
CA VAL A 45 -12.58 9.14 -1.53
C VAL A 45 -12.47 7.70 -1.03
N ALA A 46 -13.62 7.09 -0.75
CA ALA A 46 -13.73 5.69 -0.39
C ALA A 46 -14.89 5.02 -1.10
N PHE A 47 -14.64 3.87 -1.73
CA PHE A 47 -15.66 3.14 -2.47
C PHE A 47 -15.28 1.67 -2.60
N ILE A 48 -16.29 0.82 -2.76
CA ILE A 48 -16.09 -0.58 -3.14
C ILE A 48 -16.14 -0.66 -4.65
N ALA A 49 -15.20 -1.36 -5.25
CA ALA A 49 -15.13 -1.55 -6.70
C ALA A 49 -14.63 -2.93 -7.10
N ILE A 50 -14.96 -3.32 -8.31
CA ILE A 50 -14.38 -4.49 -8.99
C ILE A 50 -13.32 -3.98 -9.98
N SER A 51 -12.15 -4.59 -9.96
CA SER A 51 -11.08 -4.29 -10.92
C SER A 51 -11.41 -4.89 -12.29
N GLU A 52 -11.38 -4.05 -13.33
CA GLU A 52 -11.59 -4.44 -14.74
C GLU A 52 -10.25 -4.60 -15.48
N SER A 53 -9.19 -3.97 -14.95
CA SER A 53 -7.82 -4.14 -15.41
C SER A 53 -6.84 -4.21 -14.23
N PRO A 54 -5.73 -4.97 -14.37
CA PRO A 54 -4.71 -5.00 -13.33
C PRO A 54 -3.98 -3.65 -13.25
N SER A 55 -3.42 -3.34 -12.07
CA SER A 55 -2.36 -2.33 -11.93
C SER A 55 -0.99 -3.00 -12.03
N ASN A 56 0.05 -2.20 -12.30
CA ASN A 56 1.43 -2.67 -12.17
C ASN A 56 2.09 -2.22 -10.86
N GLY A 57 1.28 -1.96 -9.82
CA GLY A 57 1.79 -1.70 -8.48
C GLY A 57 2.74 -2.80 -8.02
N MET A 58 3.76 -2.44 -7.25
CA MET A 58 4.87 -3.32 -6.79
C MET A 58 5.93 -3.73 -7.83
N SER A 59 5.82 -3.36 -9.11
CA SER A 59 6.82 -3.73 -10.13
C SER A 59 8.20 -3.07 -9.91
N GLY A 60 8.23 -1.87 -9.31
CA GLY A 60 9.45 -1.06 -9.14
C GLY A 60 10.04 -0.53 -10.45
N LYS A 61 9.42 -0.84 -11.60
CA LYS A 61 9.95 -0.60 -12.95
C LYS A 61 8.83 -0.27 -13.93
N GLY A 62 9.11 0.62 -14.88
CA GLY A 62 8.19 1.00 -15.96
C GLY A 62 7.21 2.13 -15.61
N PRO A 63 6.39 2.57 -16.59
CA PRO A 63 5.39 3.62 -16.39
C PRO A 63 4.30 3.17 -15.40
N ALA A 64 3.70 4.09 -14.64
CA ALA A 64 2.58 3.75 -13.76
C ALA A 64 1.33 3.39 -14.57
N ILE A 65 0.81 2.17 -14.37
CA ILE A 65 -0.40 1.67 -15.02
C ILE A 65 -1.50 1.59 -13.94
N PRO A 66 -2.55 2.41 -14.04
CA PRO A 66 -3.65 2.37 -13.08
C PRO A 66 -4.49 1.11 -13.26
N ALA A 67 -5.07 0.63 -12.15
CA ALA A 67 -6.19 -0.29 -12.24
C ALA A 67 -7.46 0.48 -12.63
N MET A 68 -8.17 0.00 -13.65
CA MET A 68 -9.50 0.51 -13.96
C MET A 68 -10.50 -0.16 -13.03
N MET A 69 -11.08 0.62 -12.14
CA MET A 69 -11.99 0.16 -11.11
C MET A 69 -13.43 0.54 -11.49
N ARG A 70 -14.35 -0.42 -11.42
CA ARG A 70 -15.79 -0.15 -11.52
C ARG A 70 -16.40 -0.08 -10.13
N PRO A 71 -16.73 1.12 -9.63
CA PRO A 71 -17.37 1.29 -8.33
C PRO A 71 -18.74 0.63 -8.33
N VAL A 72 -18.99 -0.18 -7.31
CA VAL A 72 -20.29 -0.79 -7.04
C VAL A 72 -21.01 -0.09 -5.89
N GLN A 73 -20.26 0.55 -5.00
CA GLN A 73 -20.80 1.32 -3.88
C GLN A 73 -19.84 2.42 -3.48
N VAL A 74 -20.36 3.61 -3.20
CA VAL A 74 -19.56 4.75 -2.72
C VAL A 74 -19.83 4.97 -1.25
N ILE A 75 -18.76 5.11 -0.47
CA ILE A 75 -18.80 5.27 1.00
C ILE A 75 -18.48 6.73 1.36
N LYS A 76 -17.54 7.35 0.64
CA LYS A 76 -17.09 8.73 0.87
C LYS A 76 -16.59 9.36 -0.42
N GLY A 77 -16.79 10.67 -0.57
CA GLY A 77 -16.30 11.44 -1.70
C GLY A 77 -17.17 11.27 -2.96
N THR A 78 -16.71 11.87 -4.06
CA THR A 78 -17.49 11.93 -5.31
C THR A 78 -16.92 10.96 -6.33
N VAL A 79 -17.58 9.83 -6.51
CA VAL A 79 -17.31 8.82 -7.54
C VAL A 79 -18.65 8.33 -8.10
N THR A 80 -18.72 8.04 -9.39
CA THR A 80 -19.95 7.54 -10.02
C THR A 80 -19.98 6.03 -9.99
N VAL A 81 -21.02 5.44 -9.41
CA VAL A 81 -21.26 3.99 -9.44
C VAL A 81 -21.42 3.51 -10.89
N GLY A 82 -20.77 2.40 -11.23
CA GLY A 82 -20.78 1.81 -12.56
C GLY A 82 -19.83 2.45 -13.58
N ALA A 83 -19.32 3.65 -13.33
CA ALA A 83 -18.32 4.28 -14.19
C ALA A 83 -16.95 3.60 -14.06
N LEU A 84 -16.10 3.69 -15.08
CA LEU A 84 -14.71 3.25 -14.96
C LEU A 84 -13.86 4.37 -14.36
N VAL A 85 -13.22 4.10 -13.24
CA VAL A 85 -12.37 5.06 -12.50
C VAL A 85 -10.94 4.54 -12.48
N PRO A 86 -9.96 5.30 -13.01
CA PRO A 86 -8.57 4.92 -12.88
C PRO A 86 -8.10 5.13 -11.43
N VAL A 87 -7.55 4.08 -10.83
CA VAL A 87 -6.91 4.13 -9.50
C VAL A 87 -5.43 3.80 -9.66
N PHE A 88 -4.59 4.76 -9.33
CA PHE A 88 -3.14 4.62 -9.37
C PHE A 88 -2.63 3.98 -8.10
N THR A 89 -1.56 3.20 -8.25
CA THR A 89 -0.85 2.55 -7.14
C THR A 89 0.64 2.78 -7.33
N ALA A 90 1.39 2.96 -6.25
CA ALA A 90 2.82 3.24 -6.27
C ALA A 90 3.56 2.12 -7.00
N ASN A 91 4.47 2.51 -7.88
CA ASN A 91 5.39 1.56 -8.50
C ASN A 91 6.60 1.32 -7.60
N SER A 92 6.36 0.87 -6.37
CA SER A 92 7.36 0.58 -5.34
C SER A 92 6.87 -0.54 -4.43
N SER A 93 7.68 -0.97 -3.46
CA SER A 93 7.31 -1.97 -2.43
C SER A 93 6.05 -1.62 -1.62
N CYS A 94 5.56 -0.39 -1.74
CA CYS A 94 4.37 0.15 -1.08
C CYS A 94 3.10 0.13 -1.94
N GLY A 95 3.22 -0.25 -3.22
CA GLY A 95 2.10 -0.32 -4.14
C GLY A 95 1.15 -1.46 -3.84
N LEU A 96 -0.08 -1.34 -4.32
CA LEU A 96 -1.04 -2.45 -4.33
C LEU A 96 -0.96 -3.18 -5.67
N GLY A 97 -0.75 -4.50 -5.63
CA GLY A 97 -0.85 -5.38 -6.79
C GLY A 97 -2.31 -5.74 -7.08
N ILE A 98 -3.05 -4.85 -7.73
CA ILE A 98 -4.45 -5.07 -8.08
C ILE A 98 -4.51 -5.96 -9.33
N GLN A 99 -5.27 -7.04 -9.26
CA GLN A 99 -5.54 -7.95 -10.37
C GLN A 99 -6.98 -7.80 -10.86
N LYS A 100 -7.19 -8.09 -12.15
CA LYS A 100 -8.51 -8.09 -12.77
C LYS A 100 -9.46 -9.06 -12.05
N GLY A 101 -10.70 -8.64 -11.88
CA GLY A 101 -11.77 -9.40 -11.24
C GLY A 101 -11.79 -9.31 -9.71
N GLN A 102 -10.78 -8.68 -9.10
CA GLN A 102 -10.76 -8.52 -7.65
C GLN A 102 -11.72 -7.43 -7.19
N GLN A 103 -12.44 -7.70 -6.11
CA GLN A 103 -13.22 -6.71 -5.40
C GLN A 103 -12.37 -6.05 -4.31
N TRP A 104 -12.40 -4.74 -4.23
CA TRP A 104 -11.60 -3.96 -3.30
C TRP A 104 -12.44 -2.90 -2.61
N LEU A 105 -12.17 -2.65 -1.33
CA LEU A 105 -12.44 -1.37 -0.70
C LEU A 105 -11.27 -0.46 -1.05
N ILE A 106 -11.51 0.52 -1.91
CA ILE A 106 -10.54 1.53 -2.30
C ILE A 106 -10.65 2.71 -1.36
N LEU A 107 -9.54 3.02 -0.70
CA LEU A 107 -9.28 4.24 0.04
C LEU A 107 -8.25 5.03 -0.79
N ALA A 108 -8.66 6.16 -1.33
CA ALA A 108 -7.84 6.93 -2.26
C ALA A 108 -7.87 8.42 -1.95
N SER A 109 -6.78 9.09 -2.31
CA SER A 109 -6.62 10.54 -2.19
C SER A 109 -5.83 11.09 -3.38
N GLY A 110 -5.98 12.39 -3.64
CA GLY A 110 -5.23 13.11 -4.65
C GLY A 110 -5.86 13.09 -6.04
N GLN A 111 -5.19 13.77 -6.97
CA GLN A 111 -5.59 13.91 -8.36
C GLN A 111 -4.33 13.78 -9.25
N PRO A 112 -4.10 12.64 -9.91
CA PRO A 112 -5.01 11.49 -10.06
C PRO A 112 -5.24 10.70 -8.75
N LEU A 113 -6.37 9.99 -8.67
CA LEU A 113 -6.71 9.17 -7.51
C LEU A 113 -5.65 8.10 -7.28
N THR A 114 -5.02 8.13 -6.12
CA THR A 114 -3.95 7.21 -5.75
C THR A 114 -4.33 6.43 -4.50
N SER A 115 -4.07 5.13 -4.52
CA SER A 115 -4.40 4.19 -3.46
C SER A 115 -3.15 3.38 -3.09
N ASP A 116 -2.29 4.00 -2.30
CA ASP A 116 -1.00 3.45 -1.88
C ASP A 116 -1.04 3.10 -0.40
N GLN A 117 -0.23 2.14 0.04
CA GLN A 117 -0.06 1.96 1.47
C GLN A 117 0.53 3.25 2.11
N PRO A 118 0.08 3.65 3.31
CA PRO A 118 -0.78 2.90 4.24
C PRO A 118 -2.27 3.26 4.12
N SER A 119 -2.73 3.83 2.99
CA SER A 119 -4.13 4.28 2.84
C SER A 119 -5.17 3.20 3.15
N GLY A 120 -4.77 1.93 3.22
CA GLY A 120 -5.52 0.89 3.91
C GLY A 120 -6.60 0.27 3.02
N SER A 121 -6.47 0.38 1.70
CA SER A 121 -7.35 -0.33 0.78
C SER A 121 -7.28 -1.83 1.01
N LEU A 122 -8.44 -2.46 1.08
CA LEU A 122 -8.59 -3.86 1.48
C LEU A 122 -9.11 -4.67 0.30
N LEU A 123 -8.43 -5.77 0.03
CA LEU A 123 -8.93 -6.80 -0.88
C LEU A 123 -10.11 -7.50 -0.20
N LEU A 124 -11.26 -7.57 -0.86
CA LEU A 124 -12.51 -8.11 -0.32
C LEU A 124 -12.79 -9.53 -0.83
N GLN A 125 -11.76 -10.35 -1.03
CA GLN A 125 -11.93 -11.70 -1.57
C GLN A 125 -12.40 -12.71 -0.52
N ASP A 126 -11.90 -12.61 0.70
CA ASP A 126 -12.21 -13.56 1.77
C ASP A 126 -13.36 -13.07 2.65
N GLN A 127 -14.10 -14.02 3.23
CA GLN A 127 -15.25 -13.72 4.07
C GLN A 127 -14.87 -12.95 5.34
N SER A 128 -13.68 -13.17 5.91
CA SER A 128 -13.23 -12.47 7.11
C SER A 128 -13.05 -10.98 6.87
N THR A 129 -12.36 -10.58 5.80
CA THR A 129 -12.15 -9.18 5.45
C THR A 129 -13.46 -8.50 5.13
N ARG A 130 -14.34 -9.17 4.36
CA ARG A 130 -15.70 -8.67 4.09
C ARG A 130 -16.50 -8.47 5.37
N SER A 131 -16.42 -9.39 6.34
CA SER A 131 -17.13 -9.27 7.63
C SER A 131 -16.62 -8.12 8.49
N VAL A 132 -15.31 -7.87 8.50
CA VAL A 132 -14.71 -6.73 9.21
C VAL A 132 -15.17 -5.42 8.58
N VAL A 133 -15.13 -5.32 7.25
CA VAL A 133 -15.56 -4.12 6.53
C VAL A 133 -17.06 -3.88 6.68
N SER A 134 -17.89 -4.92 6.53
CA SER A 134 -19.34 -4.82 6.70
C SER A 134 -19.72 -4.42 8.12
N GLY A 135 -19.11 -5.05 9.13
CA GLY A 135 -19.37 -4.77 10.54
C GLY A 135 -18.91 -3.37 10.97
N ARG A 136 -17.77 -2.90 10.46
CA ARG A 136 -17.21 -1.58 10.81
C ARG A 136 -17.85 -0.41 10.06
N LEU A 137 -18.23 -0.64 8.80
CA LEU A 137 -18.78 0.41 7.93
C LEU A 137 -20.30 0.34 7.78
N GLY A 138 -20.96 -0.67 8.36
CA GLY A 138 -22.40 -0.88 8.25
C GLY A 138 -22.86 -1.22 6.82
N LEU A 139 -21.99 -1.86 6.03
CA LEU A 139 -22.22 -2.14 4.60
C LEU A 139 -22.70 -3.58 4.41
N LYS A 140 -23.55 -3.82 3.41
CA LYS A 140 -23.85 -5.18 2.94
C LYS A 140 -22.91 -5.51 1.79
N LEU A 141 -22.02 -6.47 2.03
CA LEU A 141 -21.12 -7.03 1.04
C LEU A 141 -21.61 -8.45 0.75
N ASP A 142 -22.34 -8.62 -0.35
CA ASP A 142 -22.82 -9.92 -0.81
C ASP A 142 -21.67 -10.77 -1.42
#